data_AF-A0A9D1GJZ8-F1
#
_entry.id   AF-A0A9D1GJZ8-F1
#
_cell.length_a   1.000
_cell.length_b   1.000
_cell.length_c   1.000
_cell.angle_alpha   90.00
_cell.angle_beta   90.00
_cell.angle_gamma   90.00
#
_symmetry.space_group_name_H-M   'P 1'
#
loop_
_entity.id
_entity.type
_entity.pdbx_description
1 polymer ?
#
loop_
_entity_poly.entity_id
_entity_poly.type
_entity_poly.pdbx_seq_one_letter_code
_entity_poly.pdbx_strand_id
1 'polypeptide(L)'
;MKKILSVIETELKQAFAACGYEESYGKAVLSNRPDLCEYQCNGAMAAAKAYKKKPIDIASQVVEKLQEKHLFSMCEAVMPGFINLKIEENFLADFMNEMAADARLGLEEAREPQTIIVD
;
A
#
# COMPACT_ATOMS: atom_id res chain seq x y z
N MET A 1 -13.24 10.89 0.95
CA MET A 1 -11.81 10.66 1.22
C MET A 1 -11.47 9.23 0.84
N LYS A 2 -10.39 9.01 0.07
CA LYS A 2 -9.97 7.64 -0.29
C LYS A 2 -9.50 6.89 0.95
N LYS A 3 -9.74 5.57 1.01
CA LYS A 3 -9.16 4.72 2.05
C LYS A 3 -7.64 4.82 2.02
N ILE A 4 -6.98 4.92 3.19
CA ILE A 4 -5.52 4.98 3.29
C ILE A 4 -4.85 3.78 2.57
N LEU A 5 -5.45 2.58 2.68
CA LEU A 5 -4.99 1.39 1.98
C LEU A 5 -4.98 1.58 0.45
N SER A 6 -6.00 2.25 -0.11
CA SER A 6 -6.04 2.55 -1.55
C SER A 6 -4.94 3.53 -1.97
N VAL A 7 -4.55 4.46 -1.10
CA VAL A 7 -3.42 5.37 -1.34
C VAL A 7 -2.11 4.59 -1.38
N ILE A 8 -1.87 3.76 -0.38
CA ILE A 8 -0.67 2.88 -0.29
C ILE A 8 -0.59 1.95 -1.51
N GLU A 9 -1.70 1.30 -1.88
CA GLU A 9 -1.75 0.44 -3.07
C GLU A 9 -1.44 1.18 -4.36
N THR A 10 -1.84 2.45 -4.48
CA THR A 10 -1.55 3.25 -5.67
C THR A 10 -0.05 3.47 -5.81
N GLU A 11 0.63 3.84 -4.73
CA GLU A 11 2.10 4.02 -4.74
C GLU A 11 2.83 2.70 -5.01
N LEU A 12 2.38 1.60 -4.41
CA LEU A 12 2.93 0.27 -4.69
C LEU A 12 2.78 -0.11 -6.16
N LYS A 13 1.58 0.04 -6.74
CA LYS A 13 1.32 -0.26 -8.16
C LYS A 13 2.26 0.52 -9.08
N GLN A 14 2.39 1.82 -8.84
CA GLN A 14 3.30 2.68 -9.60
C GLN A 14 4.77 2.22 -9.45
N ALA A 15 5.20 1.86 -8.25
CA ALA A 15 6.55 1.37 -8.01
C ALA A 15 6.82 0.03 -8.71
N PHE A 16 5.90 -0.93 -8.66
CA PHE A 16 5.99 -2.18 -9.42
C PHE A 16 6.06 -1.93 -10.93
N ALA A 17 5.18 -1.07 -11.46
CA ALA A 17 5.17 -0.70 -12.88
C ALA A 17 6.48 -0.02 -13.32
N ALA A 18 7.02 0.88 -12.49
CA ALA A 18 8.29 1.56 -12.76
C ALA A 18 9.50 0.60 -12.79
N CYS A 19 9.39 -0.55 -12.12
CA CYS A 19 10.38 -1.62 -12.18
C CYS A 19 10.13 -2.63 -13.31
N GLY A 20 9.09 -2.43 -14.13
CA GLY A 20 8.71 -3.32 -15.24
C GLY A 20 7.90 -4.55 -14.80
N TYR A 21 7.27 -4.50 -13.63
CA TYR A 21 6.41 -5.56 -13.11
C TYR A 21 4.93 -5.19 -13.25
N GLU A 22 4.05 -6.20 -13.28
CA GLU A 22 2.60 -5.97 -13.33
C GLU A 22 2.10 -5.24 -12.07
N GLU A 23 1.24 -4.24 -12.25
CA GLU A 23 0.64 -3.47 -11.15
C GLU A 23 -0.15 -4.36 -10.17
N SER A 24 -0.72 -5.47 -10.63
CA SER A 24 -1.51 -6.37 -9.78
C SER A 24 -0.72 -6.97 -8.60
N TYR A 25 0.62 -6.93 -8.66
CA TYR A 25 1.50 -7.29 -7.54
C TYR A 25 1.58 -6.21 -6.45
N GLY A 26 1.28 -4.95 -6.76
CA GLY A 26 1.28 -3.82 -5.83
C GLY A 26 0.05 -3.80 -4.92
N LYS A 27 -0.12 -4.83 -4.08
CA LYS A 27 -1.19 -4.90 -3.08
C LYS A 27 -0.65 -4.69 -1.67
N ALA A 28 -1.30 -3.84 -0.91
CA ALA A 28 -1.04 -3.64 0.51
C ALA A 28 -1.99 -4.50 1.34
N VAL A 29 -1.46 -5.11 2.38
CA VAL A 29 -2.22 -5.81 3.42
C VAL A 29 -1.80 -5.29 4.79
N LEU A 30 -2.66 -5.47 5.79
CA LEU A 30 -2.24 -5.26 7.18
C LEU A 30 -1.15 -6.26 7.53
N SER A 31 -0.13 -5.77 8.24
CA SER A 31 0.95 -6.62 8.71
C SER A 31 0.46 -7.59 9.78
N ASN A 32 0.88 -8.86 9.67
CA ASN A 32 0.71 -9.85 10.74
C ASN A 32 1.76 -9.69 11.86
N ARG A 33 2.69 -8.74 11.70
CA ARG A 33 3.77 -8.41 12.63
C ARG A 33 3.74 -6.90 12.92
N PRO A 34 2.78 -6.44 13.73
CA PRO A 34 2.60 -5.02 14.04
C PRO A 34 3.80 -4.42 14.78
N ASP A 35 4.62 -5.28 15.41
CA ASP A 35 5.91 -4.91 15.98
C ASP A 35 6.92 -4.41 14.94
N LEU A 36 6.78 -4.84 13.67
CA LEU A 36 7.72 -4.51 12.59
C LEU A 36 7.22 -3.39 11.68
N CYS A 37 5.93 -3.42 11.33
CA CYS A 37 5.33 -2.47 10.40
C CYS A 37 3.80 -2.53 10.48
N GLU A 38 3.13 -1.49 9.96
CA GLU A 38 1.67 -1.39 9.94
C GLU A 38 1.10 -2.14 8.73
N TYR A 39 1.75 -1.97 7.58
CA TYR A 39 1.34 -2.55 6.31
C TYR A 39 2.48 -3.34 5.67
N GLN A 40 2.10 -4.28 4.82
CA GLN A 40 3.02 -5.11 4.08
C GLN A 40 2.54 -5.32 2.63
N CYS A 41 3.48 -5.43 1.69
CA CYS A 41 3.21 -5.92 0.34
C CYS A 41 3.92 -7.26 0.10
N ASN A 42 3.16 -8.23 -0.40
CA ASN A 42 3.61 -9.62 -0.65
C ASN A 42 3.78 -9.93 -2.14
N GLY A 43 3.59 -8.93 -3.00
CA GLY A 43 3.56 -9.09 -4.46
C GLY A 43 4.84 -9.65 -5.06
N ALA A 44 5.99 -9.33 -4.47
CA ALA A 44 7.28 -9.77 -4.99
C ALA A 44 7.43 -11.30 -5.03
N MET A 45 6.78 -12.03 -4.11
CA MET A 45 6.76 -13.50 -4.13
C MET A 45 6.00 -14.05 -5.34
N ALA A 46 4.88 -13.43 -5.71
CA ALA A 46 4.09 -13.83 -6.88
C ALA A 46 4.81 -13.43 -8.18
N ALA A 47 5.36 -12.21 -8.22
CA ALA A 47 6.15 -11.71 -9.35
C ALA A 47 7.40 -12.58 -9.61
N ALA A 48 8.07 -13.07 -8.56
CA ALA A 48 9.27 -13.91 -8.70
C ALA A 48 9.08 -15.11 -9.64
N LYS A 49 7.89 -15.75 -9.60
CA LYS A 49 7.55 -16.87 -10.48
C LYS A 49 7.41 -16.43 -11.94
N ALA A 50 6.74 -15.31 -12.19
CA ALA A 50 6.49 -14.78 -13.53
C ALA A 50 7.78 -14.27 -14.19
N TYR A 51 8.62 -13.57 -13.42
CA TYR A 51 9.83 -12.91 -13.93
C TYR A 51 11.12 -13.69 -13.72
N LYS A 52 11.07 -14.88 -13.10
CA LYS A 52 12.21 -15.77 -12.83
C LYS A 52 13.37 -15.06 -12.10
N LYS A 53 13.04 -14.17 -11.16
CA LYS A 53 13.98 -13.46 -10.27
C LYS A 53 13.77 -13.90 -8.83
N LYS A 54 14.76 -13.67 -7.95
CA LYS A 54 14.57 -13.92 -6.52
C LYS A 54 13.56 -12.89 -5.97
N PRO A 55 12.63 -13.29 -5.08
CA PRO A 55 11.63 -12.35 -4.56
C PRO A 55 12.26 -11.16 -3.84
N ILE A 56 13.35 -11.36 -3.10
CA ILE A 56 14.06 -10.27 -2.43
C ILE A 56 14.63 -9.24 -3.40
N ASP A 57 15.13 -9.66 -4.56
CA ASP A 57 15.66 -8.74 -5.57
C ASP A 57 14.55 -7.85 -6.16
N ILE A 58 13.34 -8.42 -6.34
CA ILE A 58 12.16 -7.67 -6.78
C ILE A 58 11.71 -6.69 -5.69
N ALA A 59 11.62 -7.15 -4.44
CA ALA A 59 11.21 -6.31 -3.32
C ALA A 59 12.15 -5.10 -3.15
N SER A 60 13.47 -5.32 -3.22
CA SER A 60 14.45 -4.23 -3.11
C SER A 60 14.32 -3.20 -4.23
N GLN A 61 14.14 -3.64 -5.49
CA GLN A 61 13.93 -2.72 -6.62
C GLN A 61 12.67 -1.85 -6.43
N VAL A 62 11.58 -2.45 -5.94
CA VAL A 62 10.33 -1.72 -5.68
C VAL A 62 10.52 -0.73 -4.52
N VAL A 63 11.20 -1.12 -3.45
CA VAL A 63 11.50 -0.24 -2.31
C VAL A 63 12.33 0.97 -2.74
N GLU A 64 13.33 0.80 -3.60
CA GLU A 64 14.10 1.93 -4.16
C GLU A 64 13.20 2.97 -4.85
N LYS A 65 12.11 2.55 -5.50
CA LYS A 65 11.13 3.45 -6.13
C LYS A 65 10.17 4.11 -5.14
N LEU A 66 10.00 3.54 -3.94
CA LEU A 66 9.12 4.08 -2.91
C LEU A 66 9.81 5.10 -2.00
N GLN A 67 11.14 5.02 -1.85
CA GLN A 67 11.92 5.93 -0.99
C GLN A 67 11.86 7.39 -1.43
N GLU A 68 11.48 7.68 -2.67
CA GLU A 68 11.28 9.04 -3.17
C GLU A 68 9.95 9.68 -2.71
N LYS A 69 9.09 8.93 -1.99
CA LYS A 69 7.74 9.37 -1.61
C LYS A 69 7.65 9.72 -0.12
N HIS A 70 7.07 10.88 0.17
CA HIS A 70 6.79 11.35 1.54
C HIS A 70 5.68 10.59 2.29
N LEU A 71 5.16 9.49 1.72
CA LEU A 71 4.08 8.71 2.32
C LEU A 71 4.55 7.81 3.47
N PHE A 72 5.82 7.38 3.42
CA PHE A 72 6.33 6.36 4.33
C PHE A 72 7.51 6.89 5.15
N SER A 73 7.46 6.68 6.45
CA SER A 73 8.63 6.83 7.33
C SER A 73 9.61 5.67 7.17
N MET A 74 9.13 4.52 6.70
CA MET A 74 9.93 3.32 6.47
C MET A 74 9.37 2.49 5.30
N CYS A 75 10.26 2.12 4.38
CA CYS A 75 10.02 1.14 3.31
C CYS A 75 11.20 0.18 3.27
N GLU A 76 10.98 -1.09 3.61
CA GLU A 76 12.07 -2.07 3.71
C GLU A 76 11.75 -3.38 3.00
N ALA A 77 12.71 -3.89 2.23
CA ALA A 77 12.66 -5.21 1.64
C ALA A 77 13.19 -6.23 2.66
N VAL A 78 12.34 -7.19 3.06
CA VAL A 78 12.64 -8.18 4.09
C VAL A 78 12.56 -9.59 3.50
N MET A 79 13.47 -10.48 3.90
CA MET A 79 13.47 -11.86 3.41
C MET A 79 12.15 -12.60 3.72
N PRO A 80 11.65 -13.46 2.80
CA PRO A 80 12.26 -13.81 1.52
C PRO A 80 11.95 -12.83 0.37
N GLY A 81 11.09 -11.83 0.59
CA GLY A 81 10.64 -10.85 -0.41
C GLY A 81 9.39 -10.08 0.02
N PHE A 82 9.26 -9.78 1.31
CA PHE A 82 8.25 -8.88 1.85
C PHE A 82 8.68 -7.43 1.65
N ILE A 83 7.73 -6.53 1.48
CA ILE A 83 7.95 -5.09 1.56
C ILE A 83 7.19 -4.57 2.78
N ASN A 84 7.92 -4.20 3.83
CA ASN A 84 7.36 -3.68 5.07
C ASN A 84 7.23 -2.15 4.98
N LEU A 85 6.11 -1.62 5.44
CA LEU A 85 5.74 -0.20 5.30
C LEU A 85 5.29 0.38 6.65
N LYS A 86 5.87 1.52 7.02
CA LYS A 86 5.35 2.39 8.09
C LYS A 86 4.97 3.73 7.49
N ILE A 87 3.82 4.24 7.88
CA ILE A 87 3.32 5.53 7.38
C ILE A 87 4.11 6.67 8.02
N GLU A 88 4.31 7.73 7.25
CA GLU A 88 4.90 8.97 7.75
C GLU A 88 3.92 9.65 8.71
N GLU A 89 4.36 9.97 9.93
CA GLU A 89 3.49 10.48 10.99
C GLU A 89 2.79 11.77 10.59
N ASN A 90 3.51 12.67 9.90
CA ASN A 90 2.95 13.92 9.40
C ASN A 90 1.84 13.68 8.36
N PHE A 91 2.07 12.75 7.43
CA PHE A 91 1.04 12.36 6.46
C PHE A 91 -0.20 11.78 7.16
N LEU A 92 0.01 10.92 8.16
CA LEU A 92 -1.09 10.32 8.90
C LEU A 92 -1.90 11.37 9.67
N ALA A 93 -1.22 12.32 10.33
CA ALA A 93 -1.87 13.42 11.03
C ALA A 93 -2.71 14.28 10.09
N ASP A 94 -2.16 14.66 8.93
CA ASP A 94 -2.88 15.43 7.92
C ASP A 94 -4.11 14.67 7.40
N PHE A 95 -3.95 13.37 7.11
CA PHE A 95 -5.05 12.51 6.70
C PHE A 95 -6.16 12.43 7.77
N MET A 96 -5.80 12.34 9.06
CA MET A 96 -6.79 12.33 10.14
C MET A 96 -7.47 13.68 10.34
N ASN A 97 -6.75 14.79 10.17
CA ASN A 97 -7.32 16.13 10.27
C ASN A 97 -8.33 16.40 9.15
N GLU A 98 -8.02 15.99 7.91
CA GLU A 98 -8.96 16.07 6.79
C GLU A 98 -10.21 15.21 7.07
N MET A 99 -10.04 14.01 7.65
CA MET A 99 -11.16 13.15 8.02
C MET A 99 -12.05 13.79 9.09
N ALA A 100 -11.45 14.41 10.12
CA ALA A 100 -12.17 15.06 11.21
C ALA A 100 -12.96 16.29 10.74
N ALA A 101 -12.49 16.97 9.69
CA ALA A 101 -13.19 18.10 9.08
C ALA A 101 -14.36 17.68 8.18
N ASP A 102 -14.40 16.42 7.73
CA ASP A 102 -15.46 15.88 6.89
C ASP A 102 -16.69 15.47 7.72
N ALA A 103 -17.88 15.95 7.34
CA ALA A 103 -19.12 15.72 8.08
C ALA A 103 -19.52 14.23 8.18
N ARG A 104 -18.99 13.39 7.27
CA ARG A 104 -19.22 11.93 7.24
C ARG A 104 -17.98 11.16 7.72
N LEU A 105 -17.01 11.85 8.32
CA LEU A 105 -15.75 11.29 8.79
C LEU A 105 -15.02 10.53 7.68
N GLY A 106 -15.04 11.07 6.47
CA GLY A 106 -14.39 10.48 5.30
C GLY A 106 -15.14 9.31 4.67
N LEU A 107 -16.33 8.94 5.16
CA LEU A 107 -17.17 7.91 4.54
C LEU A 107 -17.70 8.40 3.19
N GLU A 108 -17.10 7.89 2.12
CA GLU A 108 -17.52 8.19 0.75
C GLU A 108 -18.97 7.78 0.50
N GLU A 109 -19.67 8.62 -0.27
CA GLU A 109 -20.95 8.25 -0.83
C GLU A 109 -20.78 7.20 -1.93
N ALA A 110 -21.74 6.30 -2.01
CA ALA A 110 -21.82 5.37 -3.13
C ALA A 110 -21.93 6.19 -4.42
N ARG A 111 -20.94 6.05 -5.31
CA ARG A 111 -20.98 6.69 -6.63
C ARG A 111 -22.22 6.30 -7.41
N GLU A 112 -22.68 5.07 -7.22
CA GLU A 112 -23.91 4.51 -7.76
C GLU A 112 -24.78 4.01 -6.60
N PRO A 113 -25.74 4.81 -6.11
CA PRO A 113 -26.63 4.40 -5.04
C PRO A 113 -27.48 3.19 -5.46
N GLN A 114 -27.58 2.20 -4.56
CA GLN A 114 -28.36 0.98 -4.78
C GLN A 114 -29.45 0.83 -3.73
N THR A 115 -30.59 0.28 -4.13
CA THR A 115 -31.63 -0.15 -3.20
C THR A 115 -31.30 -1.55 -2.69
N ILE A 116 -31.07 -1.68 -1.37
CA ILE A 116 -30.78 -2.96 -0.71
C ILE A 116 -31.95 -3.29 0.22
N ILE A 117 -32.58 -4.45 0.02
CA ILE A 117 -33.63 -4.97 0.92
C ILE A 117 -32.95 -5.78 2.04
N VAL A 118 -33.27 -5.46 3.29
CA VAL A 118 -32.79 -6.17 4.49
C VAL A 118 -34.01 -6.68 5.24
N ASP A 119 -34.13 -7.99 5.43
CA ASP A 119 -35.14 -8.68 6.25
C ASP A 119 -34.57 -8.91 7.67
#